data_AF-A0A932YI51-F1
#
_entry.id   AF-A0A932YI51-F1
#
_cell.length_a   1.000
_cell.length_b   1.000
_cell.length_c   1.000
_cell.angle_alpha   90.00
_cell.angle_beta   90.00
_cell.angle_gamma   90.00
#
_symmetry.space_group_name_H-M   'P 1'
#
loop_
_entity.id
_entity.type
_entity.pdbx_description
1 polymer ?
#
loop_
_entity_poly.entity_id
_entity_poly.type
_entity_poly.pdbx_seq_one_letter_code
_entity_poly.pdbx_strand_id
1 'polypeptide(L)'
;MFDGIYLVAITVGLCATYAALLLFLPFFFNKVRRRIPMRTIIVSITSIILLSVAGYAVALSISDLQLGNRVLHGFGGGFMAFFACFLAARDSGVSVGRTRFFIMAALIVTALGVLNELAELFLERCCDLPLPETLDDTWLDLLSNTVGLLFAALCFVPFFGAGSTEVRVTSSVR
;
A
#
# COMPACT_ATOMS: atom_id res chain seq x y z
N MET A 1 -6.93 19.59 -10.30
CA MET A 1 -8.25 18.93 -10.18
C MET A 1 -7.97 17.44 -10.38
N PHE A 2 -8.28 16.57 -9.42
CA PHE A 2 -8.06 15.14 -9.62
C PHE A 2 -9.15 14.60 -10.53
N ASP A 3 -8.84 14.43 -11.81
CA ASP A 3 -9.77 13.83 -12.74
C ASP A 3 -10.04 12.38 -12.32
N GLY A 4 -11.26 11.90 -12.50
CA GLY A 4 -11.64 10.53 -12.13
C GLY A 4 -10.72 9.47 -12.75
N ILE A 5 -10.12 9.77 -13.90
CA ILE A 5 -9.11 8.94 -14.58
C ILE A 5 -7.87 8.73 -13.70
N TYR A 6 -7.37 9.79 -13.06
CA TYR A 6 -6.20 9.73 -12.18
C TYR A 6 -6.46 8.85 -10.94
N LEU A 7 -7.63 9.00 -10.31
CA LEU A 7 -8.03 8.16 -9.17
C LEU A 7 -8.16 6.68 -9.54
N VAL A 8 -8.69 6.41 -10.74
CA VAL A 8 -8.74 5.05 -11.29
C VAL A 8 -7.32 4.51 -11.52
N ALA A 9 -6.42 5.32 -12.08
CA ALA A 9 -5.03 4.93 -12.31
C ALA A 9 -4.31 4.56 -11.00
N ILE A 10 -4.48 5.34 -9.93
CA ILE A 10 -3.94 5.01 -8.60
C ILE A 10 -4.49 3.66 -8.12
N THR A 11 -5.80 3.44 -8.18
CA THR A 11 -6.42 2.18 -7.72
C THR A 11 -5.91 0.98 -8.52
N VAL A 12 -5.76 1.13 -9.85
CA VAL A 12 -5.16 0.11 -10.71
C VAL A 12 -3.70 -0.14 -10.31
N GLY A 13 -2.93 0.91 -10.04
CA GLY A 13 -1.55 0.82 -9.55
C GLY A 13 -1.43 0.07 -8.22
N LEU A 14 -2.36 0.28 -7.29
CA LEU A 14 -2.44 -0.46 -6.02
C LEU A 14 -2.76 -1.94 -6.24
N CYS A 15 -3.70 -2.24 -7.14
CA CYS A 15 -4.02 -3.63 -7.50
C CYS A 15 -2.83 -4.32 -8.18
N ALA A 16 -2.14 -3.62 -9.07
CA ALA A 16 -0.94 -4.11 -9.74
C ALA A 16 0.20 -4.35 -8.74
N THR A 17 0.39 -3.44 -7.78
CA THR A 17 1.34 -3.59 -6.66
C THR A 17 1.04 -4.84 -5.85
N TYR A 18 -0.22 -5.04 -5.45
CA TYR A 18 -0.64 -6.25 -4.75
C TYR A 18 -0.30 -7.52 -5.56
N ALA A 19 -0.63 -7.55 -6.85
CA ALA A 19 -0.34 -8.68 -7.73
C ALA A 19 1.16 -8.94 -7.89
N ALA A 20 1.96 -7.89 -8.04
CA ALA A 20 3.42 -7.98 -8.10
C ALA A 20 3.99 -8.55 -6.78
N LEU A 21 3.52 -8.05 -5.64
CA LEU A 21 3.97 -8.55 -4.34
C LEU A 21 3.58 -10.00 -4.11
N LEU A 22 2.40 -10.45 -4.55
CA LEU A 22 2.06 -11.89 -4.52
C LEU A 22 3.06 -12.76 -5.29
N LEU A 23 3.63 -12.23 -6.38
CA LEU A 23 4.64 -12.93 -7.16
C LEU A 23 6.02 -12.91 -6.50
N PHE A 24 6.44 -11.74 -6.00
CA PHE A 24 7.82 -11.52 -5.55
C PHE A 24 8.06 -11.81 -4.06
N LEU A 25 7.06 -11.69 -3.18
CA LEU A 25 7.26 -11.92 -1.74
C LEU A 25 7.82 -13.30 -1.40
N PRO A 26 7.33 -14.42 -1.98
CA PRO A 26 7.92 -15.73 -1.72
C PRO A 26 9.40 -15.81 -2.09
N PHE A 27 9.81 -15.12 -3.17
CA PHE A 27 11.21 -15.06 -3.60
C PHE A 27 12.07 -14.28 -2.59
N PHE A 28 11.63 -13.08 -2.19
CA PHE A 28 12.36 -12.25 -1.22
C PHE A 28 12.60 -12.94 0.13
N PHE A 29 11.69 -13.81 0.56
CA PHE A 29 11.78 -14.50 1.84
C PHE A 29 12.21 -15.97 1.74
N ASN A 30 12.71 -16.42 0.57
CA ASN A 30 13.15 -17.79 0.31
C ASN A 30 12.11 -18.84 0.72
N LYS A 31 10.85 -18.62 0.34
CA LYS A 31 9.72 -19.51 0.63
C LYS A 31 9.17 -20.12 -0.65
N VAL A 32 8.70 -21.35 -0.54
CA VAL A 32 7.97 -22.03 -1.62
C VAL A 32 6.65 -21.30 -1.85
N ARG A 33 6.38 -20.94 -3.11
CA ARG A 33 5.12 -20.32 -3.51
C ARG A 33 3.96 -21.27 -3.19
N ARG A 34 3.04 -20.82 -2.34
CA ARG A 34 1.79 -21.54 -2.06
C ARG A 34 0.76 -21.20 -3.12
N ARG A 35 -0.08 -22.18 -3.47
CA ARG A 35 -1.24 -21.92 -4.33
C ARG A 35 -2.26 -21.10 -3.54
N ILE A 36 -2.50 -19.88 -3.98
CA ILE A 36 -3.49 -18.99 -3.36
C ILE A 36 -4.84 -19.27 -4.04
N PRO A 37 -5.92 -19.53 -3.28
CA PRO A 37 -7.24 -19.73 -3.87
C PRO A 37 -7.73 -18.42 -4.51
N MET A 38 -8.31 -18.50 -5.71
CA MET A 38 -8.78 -17.33 -6.47
C MET A 38 -9.74 -16.45 -5.67
N ARG A 39 -10.58 -17.06 -4.82
CA ARG A 39 -11.50 -16.35 -3.92
C ARG A 39 -10.76 -15.36 -3.01
N THR A 40 -9.60 -15.74 -2.45
CA THR A 40 -8.81 -14.85 -1.57
C THR A 40 -8.28 -13.65 -2.36
N ILE A 41 -7.78 -13.88 -3.58
CA ILE A 41 -7.28 -12.82 -4.46
C ILE A 41 -8.40 -11.84 -4.79
N ILE A 42 -9.58 -12.34 -5.18
CA ILE A 42 -10.76 -11.51 -5.48
C ILE A 42 -11.16 -10.69 -4.25
N VAL A 43 -11.24 -11.30 -3.07
CA VAL A 43 -11.58 -10.58 -1.83
C VAL A 43 -10.58 -9.45 -1.57
N SER A 44 -9.28 -9.69 -1.69
CA SER A 44 -8.25 -8.68 -1.46
C SER A 44 -8.30 -7.54 -2.48
N ILE A 45 -8.44 -7.85 -3.78
CA ILE A 45 -8.59 -6.82 -4.82
C ILE A 45 -9.86 -5.99 -4.59
N THR A 46 -10.99 -6.65 -4.31
CA THR A 46 -12.25 -5.95 -3.98
C THR A 46 -12.08 -5.07 -2.74
N SER A 47 -11.34 -5.53 -1.72
CA SER A 47 -11.05 -4.75 -0.52
C SER A 47 -10.27 -3.48 -0.85
N ILE A 48 -9.25 -3.59 -1.70
CA ILE A 48 -8.45 -2.45 -2.18
C ILE A 48 -9.36 -1.44 -2.88
N ILE A 49 -10.16 -1.90 -3.85
CA ILE A 49 -11.06 -1.04 -4.63
C ILE A 49 -12.07 -0.33 -3.73
N LEU A 50 -12.79 -1.06 -2.88
CA LEU A 50 -13.83 -0.48 -2.03
C LEU A 50 -13.26 0.54 -1.04
N LEU A 51 -12.12 0.23 -0.44
CA LEU A 51 -11.49 1.11 0.54
C LEU A 51 -10.88 2.35 -0.14
N SER A 52 -10.28 2.20 -1.34
CA SER A 52 -9.85 3.34 -2.16
C SER A 52 -11.02 4.26 -2.50
N VAL A 53 -12.13 3.73 -2.99
CA VAL A 53 -13.32 4.52 -3.33
C VAL A 53 -13.86 5.27 -2.10
N ALA A 54 -13.90 4.61 -0.93
CA ALA A 54 -14.31 5.27 0.31
C ALA A 54 -13.36 6.43 0.68
N GLY A 55 -12.05 6.21 0.57
CA GLY A 55 -11.05 7.26 0.81
C GLY A 55 -11.17 8.44 -0.16
N TYR A 56 -11.39 8.16 -1.44
CA TYR A 56 -11.61 9.19 -2.46
C TYR A 56 -12.86 9.99 -2.19
N ALA A 57 -13.96 9.35 -1.78
CA ALA A 57 -15.18 10.06 -1.41
C ALA A 57 -14.96 11.04 -0.26
N VAL A 58 -14.14 10.65 0.74
CA VAL A 58 -13.76 11.54 1.85
C VAL A 58 -12.88 12.68 1.35
N ALA A 59 -11.83 12.39 0.58
CA ALA A 59 -10.91 13.41 0.07
C ALA A 59 -11.63 14.44 -0.81
N LEU A 60 -12.52 13.99 -1.70
CA LEU A 60 -13.32 14.84 -2.59
C LEU A 60 -14.42 15.63 -1.88
N SER A 61 -14.81 15.23 -0.67
CA SER A 61 -15.76 16.01 0.14
C SER A 61 -15.12 17.23 0.83
N ILE A 62 -13.79 17.32 0.84
CA ILE A 62 -13.05 18.42 1.47
C ILE A 62 -13.01 19.60 0.49
N SER A 63 -13.54 20.75 0.91
CA SER A 63 -13.59 21.96 0.06
C SER A 63 -12.23 22.60 -0.18
N ASP A 64 -11.30 22.46 0.76
CA ASP A 64 -9.91 22.90 0.59
C ASP A 64 -9.16 21.90 -0.29
N LEU A 65 -8.77 22.34 -1.49
CA LEU A 65 -8.13 21.49 -2.49
C LEU A 65 -6.77 20.96 -2.04
N GLN A 66 -6.00 21.76 -1.31
CA GLN A 66 -4.67 21.34 -0.83
C GLN A 66 -4.83 20.28 0.25
N LEU A 67 -5.72 20.51 1.22
CA LEU A 67 -6.01 19.54 2.27
C LEU A 67 -6.61 18.25 1.69
N GLY A 68 -7.53 18.37 0.74
CA GLY A 68 -8.09 17.23 0.00
C GLY A 68 -6.99 16.41 -0.68
N ASN A 69 -5.99 17.09 -1.28
CA ASN A 69 -4.82 16.41 -1.83
C ASN A 69 -4.01 15.70 -0.74
N ARG A 70 -3.68 16.37 0.36
CA ARG A 70 -2.90 15.75 1.45
C ARG A 70 -3.58 14.52 2.02
N VAL A 71 -4.91 14.54 2.12
CA VAL A 71 -5.70 13.37 2.52
C VAL A 71 -5.60 12.27 1.47
N LEU A 72 -5.60 12.60 0.18
CA LEU A 72 -5.44 11.64 -0.91
C LEU A 72 -4.06 10.98 -0.90
N HIS A 73 -2.96 11.72 -0.75
CA HIS A 73 -1.62 11.13 -0.63
C HIS A 73 -1.49 10.32 0.67
N GLY A 74 -1.89 10.89 1.80
CA GLY A 74 -1.85 10.16 3.08
C GLY A 74 -2.66 8.86 3.06
N PHE A 75 -3.91 8.91 2.59
CA PHE A 75 -4.74 7.72 2.55
C PHE A 75 -4.39 6.78 1.38
N GLY A 76 -4.37 7.29 0.16
CA GLY A 76 -4.12 6.51 -1.06
C GLY A 76 -2.67 6.07 -1.21
N GLY A 77 -1.73 7.02 -1.17
CA GLY A 77 -0.30 6.73 -1.36
C GLY A 77 0.35 6.09 -0.13
N GLY A 78 -0.01 6.53 1.08
CA GLY A 78 0.51 5.98 2.33
C GLY A 78 -0.24 4.74 2.81
N PHE A 79 -1.46 4.94 3.30
CA PHE A 79 -2.22 3.91 4.01
C PHE A 79 -2.60 2.72 3.11
N MET A 80 -3.16 2.99 1.93
CA MET A 80 -3.63 1.96 1.00
C MET A 80 -2.48 1.18 0.37
N ALA A 81 -1.35 1.80 0.07
CA ALA A 81 -0.16 1.08 -0.39
C ALA A 81 0.39 0.13 0.69
N PHE A 82 0.42 0.57 1.96
CA PHE A 82 0.79 -0.31 3.07
C PHE A 82 -0.22 -1.44 3.26
N PHE A 83 -1.51 -1.15 3.14
CA PHE A 83 -2.58 -2.15 3.19
C PHE A 83 -2.45 -3.20 2.08
N ALA A 84 -2.10 -2.79 0.85
CA ALA A 84 -1.80 -3.72 -0.24
C ALA A 84 -0.61 -4.64 0.08
N CYS A 85 0.44 -4.10 0.73
CA CYS A 85 1.56 -4.90 1.22
C CYS A 85 1.11 -5.92 2.29
N PHE A 86 0.27 -5.49 3.23
CA PHE A 86 -0.31 -6.35 4.26
C PHE A 86 -1.11 -7.51 3.64
N LEU A 87 -2.02 -7.21 2.70
CA LEU A 87 -2.82 -8.22 2.01
C LEU A 87 -1.94 -9.21 1.25
N ALA A 88 -0.94 -8.72 0.51
CA ALA A 88 -0.03 -9.60 -0.24
C ALA A 88 0.78 -10.54 0.66
N ALA A 89 1.28 -10.04 1.80
CA ALA A 89 2.01 -10.85 2.77
C ALA A 89 1.09 -11.86 3.49
N ARG A 90 -0.14 -11.45 3.86
CA ARG A 90 -1.15 -12.35 4.43
C ARG A 90 -1.52 -13.47 3.46
N ASP A 91 -1.85 -13.13 2.23
CA ASP A 91 -2.40 -14.06 1.24
C ASP A 91 -1.34 -15.02 0.68
N SER A 92 -0.08 -14.56 0.56
CA SER A 92 1.04 -15.41 0.16
C SER A 92 1.41 -16.45 1.23
N GLY A 93 0.97 -16.25 2.48
CA GLY A 93 1.29 -17.12 3.61
C GLY A 93 2.77 -17.13 3.98
N VAL A 94 3.52 -16.12 3.53
CA VAL A 94 4.93 -15.96 3.87
C VAL A 94 5.03 -15.57 5.35
N SER A 95 5.76 -16.36 6.13
CA SER A 95 6.07 -16.00 7.52
C SER A 95 7.18 -14.95 7.54
N VAL A 96 6.82 -13.72 7.86
CA VAL A 96 7.73 -12.58 8.03
C VAL A 96 7.59 -12.04 9.44
N GLY A 97 8.72 -11.76 10.10
CA GLY A 97 8.72 -11.09 11.40
C GLY A 97 8.23 -9.64 11.28
N ARG A 98 7.60 -9.11 12.34
CA ARG A 98 7.00 -7.76 12.39
C ARG A 98 7.92 -6.67 11.84
N THR A 99 9.14 -6.59 12.36
CA THR A 99 10.12 -5.57 11.96
C THR A 99 10.52 -5.71 10.50
N ARG A 100 10.72 -6.93 10.01
CA ARG A 100 11.09 -7.18 8.60
C ARG A 100 9.96 -6.81 7.65
N PHE A 101 8.72 -7.15 8.02
CA PHE A 101 7.53 -6.75 7.26
C PHE A 101 7.39 -5.23 7.24
N PHE A 102 7.50 -4.57 8.39
CA PHE A 102 7.41 -3.11 8.49
C PHE A 102 8.45 -2.42 7.61
N ILE A 103 9.73 -2.80 7.71
CA ILE A 103 10.80 -2.19 6.90
C ILE A 103 10.51 -2.36 5.41
N MET A 104 10.17 -3.58 4.99
CA MET A 104 9.86 -3.87 3.59
C MET A 104 8.66 -3.07 3.09
N ALA A 105 7.55 -3.09 3.83
CA ALA A 105 6.35 -2.34 3.47
C ALA A 105 6.62 -0.84 3.43
N ALA A 106 7.39 -0.31 4.38
CA ALA A 106 7.78 1.10 4.40
C ALA A 106 8.60 1.48 3.16
N LEU A 107 9.59 0.67 2.77
CA LEU A 107 10.39 0.90 1.56
C LEU A 107 9.53 0.88 0.28
N ILE A 108 8.57 -0.05 0.18
CA ILE A 108 7.65 -0.12 -0.96
C ILE A 108 6.76 1.12 -1.01
N VAL A 109 6.16 1.52 0.12
CA VAL A 109 5.30 2.70 0.20
C VAL A 109 6.08 3.97 -0.14
N THR A 110 7.31 4.12 0.36
CA THR A 110 8.18 5.25 -0.01
C THR A 110 8.49 5.25 -1.51
N ALA A 111 8.85 4.10 -2.09
CA ALA A 111 9.13 4.00 -3.52
C ALA A 111 7.90 4.36 -4.36
N LEU A 112 6.72 3.87 -4.00
CA LEU A 112 5.46 4.19 -4.69
C LEU A 112 5.08 5.66 -4.53
N GLY A 113 5.26 6.24 -3.33
CA GLY A 113 5.03 7.66 -3.10
C GLY A 113 5.91 8.52 -4.00
N VAL A 114 7.22 8.26 -4.03
CA VAL A 114 8.15 8.98 -4.91
C VAL A 114 7.80 8.79 -6.40
N LEU A 115 7.46 7.56 -6.82
CA LEU A 115 7.05 7.30 -8.19
C LEU A 115 5.76 8.03 -8.56
N ASN A 116 4.83 8.18 -7.61
CA ASN A 116 3.59 8.92 -7.81
C ASN A 116 3.88 10.41 -8.06
N GLU A 117 4.67 11.05 -7.18
CA GLU A 117 5.07 12.45 -7.37
C GLU A 117 5.83 12.67 -8.70
N LEU A 118 6.73 11.75 -9.07
CA LEU A 118 7.45 11.84 -10.35
C LEU A 118 6.50 11.68 -11.55
N ALA A 119 5.46 10.86 -11.42
CA ALA A 119 4.47 10.68 -12.47
C ALA A 119 3.58 11.93 -12.62
N GLU A 120 3.20 12.57 -11.51
CA GLU A 120 2.46 13.83 -11.52
C GLU A 120 3.29 14.94 -12.19
N LEU A 121 4.54 15.12 -11.76
CA LEU A 121 5.47 16.08 -12.38
C LEU A 121 5.66 15.80 -13.88
N PHE A 122 5.79 14.54 -14.27
CA PHE A 122 5.93 14.17 -15.68
C PHE A 122 4.66 14.49 -16.48
N LEU A 123 3.48 14.19 -15.93
CA LEU A 123 2.20 14.44 -16.58
C LEU A 123 1.89 15.93 -16.71
N GLU A 124 2.26 16.74 -15.72
CA GLU A 124 2.18 18.20 -15.81
C GLU A 124 3.01 18.70 -17.01
N ARG A 125 4.26 18.23 -17.12
CA ARG A 125 5.22 18.68 -18.15
C ARG A 125 4.91 18.19 -19.55
N CYS A 126 4.31 17.02 -19.70
CA CYS A 126 4.04 16.41 -21.01
C CYS A 126 2.62 16.64 -21.52
N CYS A 127 1.65 16.86 -20.62
CA CYS A 127 0.23 16.92 -20.98
C CYS A 127 -0.45 18.26 -20.65
N ASP A 128 0.31 19.26 -20.18
CA ASP A 128 -0.20 20.59 -19.75
C ASP A 128 -1.36 20.48 -18.75
N LEU A 129 -1.32 19.46 -17.87
CA LEU A 129 -2.35 19.26 -16.86
C LEU A 129 -2.17 20.29 -15.72
N PRO A 130 -3.24 20.95 -15.25
CA PRO A 130 -3.17 21.92 -14.16
C PRO A 130 -3.08 21.19 -12.81
N LEU A 131 -1.91 20.60 -12.54
CA LEU A 131 -1.56 20.05 -11.25
C LEU A 131 -0.93 21.16 -10.39
N PRO A 132 -1.36 21.34 -9.13
CA PRO A 132 -0.79 22.34 -8.25
C PRO A 132 0.57 21.84 -7.75
N GLU A 133 1.62 22.01 -8.55
CA GLU A 133 2.97 21.55 -8.17
C GLU A 133 3.94 22.72 -8.00
N THR A 134 4.20 23.05 -6.73
CA THR A 134 5.48 23.61 -6.33
C THR A 134 6.34 22.52 -5.70
N LEU A 135 7.67 22.69 -5.67
CA LEU A 135 8.55 21.75 -4.96
C LEU A 135 8.14 21.55 -3.49
N ASP A 136 7.60 22.60 -2.87
CA ASP A 136 7.08 22.53 -1.50
C ASP A 136 5.85 21.62 -1.40
N ASP A 137 5.01 21.61 -2.44
CA ASP A 137 3.85 20.71 -2.49
C ASP A 137 4.28 19.24 -2.57
N THR A 138 5.28 18.91 -3.40
CA THR A 138 5.82 17.55 -3.47
C THR A 138 6.33 17.06 -2.11
N TRP A 139 7.04 17.91 -1.35
CA TRP A 139 7.53 17.53 -0.02
C TRP A 139 6.39 17.26 0.96
N LEU A 140 5.34 18.07 0.92
CA LEU A 140 4.16 17.90 1.76
C LEU A 140 3.35 16.64 1.39
N ASP A 141 3.37 16.21 0.13
CA ASP A 141 2.70 14.99 -0.31
C ASP A 141 3.47 13.75 0.11
N LEU A 142 4.80 13.77 0.00
CA LEU A 142 5.67 12.73 0.55
C LEU A 142 5.56 12.63 2.08
N LEU A 143 5.43 13.77 2.77
CA LEU A 143 5.16 13.78 4.20
C LEU A 143 3.79 13.16 4.52
N SER A 144 2.76 13.50 3.74
CA SER A 144 1.41 12.94 3.88
C SER A 144 1.42 11.43 3.70
N ASN A 145 2.09 10.93 2.65
CA ASN A 145 2.34 9.50 2.42
C ASN A 145 2.97 8.83 3.65
N THR A 146 3.95 9.49 4.27
CA THR A 146 4.62 9.00 5.48
C THR A 146 3.67 8.93 6.68
N VAL A 147 2.81 9.93 6.88
CA VAL A 147 1.79 9.91 7.95
C VAL A 147 0.82 8.74 7.75
N GLY A 148 0.36 8.54 6.51
CA GLY A 148 -0.51 7.42 6.14
C GLY A 148 0.12 6.04 6.37
N LEU A 149 1.38 5.90 5.99
CA LEU A 149 2.21 4.71 6.25
C LEU A 149 2.26 4.40 7.73
N LEU A 150 2.59 5.39 8.57
CA LEU A 150 2.69 5.20 10.02
C LEU A 150 1.35 4.79 10.63
N PHE A 151 0.25 5.42 10.19
CA PHE A 151 -1.09 5.05 10.63
C PHE A 151 -1.44 3.60 10.23
N ALA A 152 -1.18 3.21 8.99
CA ALA A 152 -1.38 1.84 8.53
C ALA A 152 -0.49 0.84 9.28
N ALA A 153 0.75 1.21 9.59
CA ALA A 153 1.65 0.35 10.34
C ALA A 153 1.11 0.05 11.74
N LEU A 154 0.56 1.05 12.44
CA LEU A 154 -0.11 0.86 13.74
C LEU A 154 -1.31 -0.08 13.63
N CYS A 155 -2.08 0.00 12.54
CA CYS A 155 -3.22 -0.87 12.31
C CYS A 155 -2.80 -2.31 11.95
N PHE A 156 -1.81 -2.50 11.07
CA PHE A 156 -1.62 -3.78 10.39
C PHE A 156 -0.41 -4.60 10.86
N VAL A 157 0.66 -3.96 11.34
CA VAL A 157 1.88 -4.67 11.80
C VAL A 157 1.61 -5.59 13.00
N PRO A 158 0.74 -5.25 13.99
CA PRO A 158 0.47 -6.14 15.13
C PRO A 158 -0.02 -7.54 14.74
N PHE A 159 -0.67 -7.66 13.58
CA PHE A 159 -1.21 -8.92 13.05
C PHE A 159 -0.15 -9.85 12.43
N PHE A 160 1.10 -9.40 12.27
CA PHE A 160 2.22 -10.27 11.87
C PHE A 160 2.94 -10.87 13.08
N GLY A 161 3.37 -12.13 13.01
CA GLY A 161 4.30 -12.73 13.97
C GLY A 161 3.75 -13.16 15.34
N ALA A 162 2.43 -13.19 15.56
CA ALA A 162 1.83 -13.53 16.86
C ALA A 162 1.56 -15.04 17.10
N GLY A 163 1.93 -15.95 16.17
CA GLY A 163 1.40 -17.32 16.24
C GLY A 163 2.16 -18.41 15.51
N SER A 164 3.50 -18.38 15.48
CA SER A 164 4.26 -19.63 15.44
C SER A 164 4.64 -19.96 16.88
N THR A 165 3.65 -20.37 17.67
CA THR A 165 3.92 -21.22 18.83
C THR A 165 4.63 -22.42 18.23
N GLU A 166 5.94 -22.49 18.37
CA GLU A 166 6.66 -23.74 18.20
C GLU A 166 5.94 -24.72 19.13
N VAL A 167 5.11 -25.60 18.56
CA VAL A 167 4.81 -26.86 19.21
C VAL A 167 6.17 -27.53 19.26
N ARG A 168 6.90 -27.31 20.37
CA ARG A 168 8.01 -28.16 20.76
C ARG A 168 7.42 -29.54 20.80
N VAL A 169 7.59 -30.30 19.72
CA VAL A 169 7.48 -31.74 19.75
C VAL A 169 8.62 -32.15 20.68
N THR A 170 8.33 -32.20 21.98
CA THR A 170 9.16 -32.93 22.92
C THR A 170 9.08 -34.36 22.45
N SER A 171 10.06 -34.80 21.69
CA SER A 171 10.35 -36.21 21.47
C SER A 171 10.69 -36.79 22.84
N SER A 172 9.67 -37.19 23.60
CA SER A 172 9.85 -38.10 24.72
C SER A 172 10.18 -39.46 24.13
N VAL A 173 11.46 -39.66 23.84
CA VAL A 173 12.04 -40.98 23.67
C VAL A 173 12.04 -41.61 25.07
N ARG A 174 11.05 -42.47 25.34
CA ARG A 174 11.14 -43.60 26.28
C ARG A 174 10.28 -44.72 25.75
#